data_AF-R7HHP3-F1
#
_entry.id   AF-R7HHP3-F1
#
_cell.length_a   1.000
_cell.length_b   1.000
_cell.length_c   1.000
_cell.angle_alpha   90.00
_cell.angle_beta   90.00
_cell.angle_gamma   90.00
#
_symmetry.space_group_name_H-M   'P 1'
#
loop_
_entity.id
_entity.type
_entity.pdbx_description
1 polymer ?
#
loop_
_entity_poly.entity_id
_entity_poly.type
_entity_poly.pdbx_seq_one_letter_code
_entity_poly.pdbx_strand_id
1 'polypeptide(L)'
;MNNIFYFAFVGIIVVVSLYIILKILIKKFNPEESKVKLYGILQGMSNREIISISCSIISYVFMIYLMASFIDLDIYIAIIVLFLTLVSGILIKNKKVIIDLVLSAISLVGIKVVYLIHDYIINEYMDMWMLLLLVFVMLFLFLYLSYTLLKNIKNVVIANKYIRKGGNHEDKERS
;
A
#
# COMPACT_ATOMS: atom_id res chain seq x y z
N MET A 1 -20.10 3.91 32.23
CA MET A 1 -21.03 3.57 31.12
C MET A 1 -21.11 4.65 30.03
N ASN A 2 -21.10 5.96 30.35
CA ASN A 2 -21.14 7.02 29.32
C ASN A 2 -19.95 7.04 28.34
N ASN A 3 -18.72 6.76 28.80
CA ASN A 3 -17.53 6.79 27.93
C ASN A 3 -17.51 5.66 26.88
N ILE A 4 -18.11 4.50 27.18
CA ILE A 4 -18.16 3.35 26.26
C ILE A 4 -19.13 3.62 25.11
N PHE A 5 -20.27 4.25 25.39
CA PHE A 5 -21.21 4.67 24.34
C PHE A 5 -20.63 5.76 23.45
N TYR A 6 -19.93 6.73 24.02
CA TYR A 6 -19.20 7.75 23.25
C TYR A 6 -18.11 7.11 22.38
N PHE A 7 -17.34 6.17 22.94
CA PHE A 7 -16.31 5.42 22.21
C PHE A 7 -16.90 4.62 21.04
N ALA A 8 -18.00 3.89 21.27
CA ALA A 8 -18.67 3.15 20.20
C ALA A 8 -19.21 4.07 19.10
N PHE A 9 -19.77 5.22 19.48
CA PHE A 9 -20.31 6.19 18.53
C PHE A 9 -19.22 6.86 17.70
N VAL A 10 -18.12 7.31 18.33
CA VAL A 10 -16.95 7.87 17.62
C VAL A 10 -16.31 6.80 16.75
N GLY A 11 -16.16 5.57 17.26
CA GLY A 11 -15.67 4.43 16.50
C GLY A 11 -16.50 4.17 15.24
N ILE A 12 -17.82 4.19 15.35
CA ILE A 12 -18.74 4.03 14.20
C ILE A 12 -18.55 5.16 13.19
N ILE A 13 -18.49 6.43 13.63
CA ILE A 13 -18.28 7.57 12.72
C ILE A 13 -16.99 7.42 11.93
N VAL A 14 -15.92 6.96 12.59
CA VAL A 14 -14.64 6.82 11.91
C VAL A 14 -14.61 5.58 11.00
N VAL A 15 -15.22 4.46 11.40
CA VAL A 15 -15.39 3.29 10.53
C VAL A 15 -16.21 3.65 9.29
N VAL A 16 -17.27 4.43 9.43
CA VAL A 16 -18.11 4.91 8.32
C VAL A 16 -17.33 5.86 7.42
N SER A 17 -16.55 6.79 7.96
CA SER A 17 -15.75 7.70 7.14
C SER A 17 -14.58 7.00 6.45
N LEU A 18 -13.91 6.04 7.10
CA LEU A 18 -12.96 5.12 6.45
C LEU A 18 -13.63 4.35 5.32
N TYR A 19 -14.81 3.76 5.55
CA TYR A 19 -15.57 3.05 4.53
C TYR A 19 -15.89 3.96 3.32
N ILE A 20 -16.30 5.21 3.55
CA ILE A 20 -16.58 6.17 2.49
C ILE A 20 -15.31 6.50 1.69
N ILE A 21 -14.18 6.76 2.35
CA ILE A 21 -12.89 7.03 1.69
C ILE A 21 -12.46 5.83 0.85
N LEU A 22 -12.57 4.63 1.42
CA LEU A 22 -12.21 3.37 0.79
C LEU A 22 -13.12 3.07 -0.42
N LYS A 23 -14.42 3.34 -0.29
CA LYS A 23 -15.40 3.26 -1.38
C LYS A 23 -15.08 4.26 -2.50
N ILE A 24 -14.66 5.48 -2.17
CA ILE A 24 -14.24 6.48 -3.17
C ILE A 24 -12.96 6.03 -3.88
N LEU A 25 -11.98 5.49 -3.14
CA LEU A 25 -10.74 4.94 -3.70
C LEU A 25 -11.01 3.75 -4.63
N ILE A 26 -11.86 2.81 -4.22
CA ILE A 26 -12.28 1.67 -5.05
C ILE A 26 -13.09 2.15 -6.25
N LYS A 27 -14.00 3.12 -6.12
CA LYS A 27 -14.77 3.64 -7.25
C LYS A 27 -13.89 4.31 -8.31
N LYS A 28 -12.78 4.93 -7.91
CA LYS A 28 -11.74 5.43 -8.84
C LYS A 28 -10.94 4.30 -9.51
N PHE A 29 -10.90 3.14 -8.88
CA PHE A 29 -10.22 1.96 -9.35
C PHE A 29 -11.25 1.03 -9.97
N ASN A 30 -11.79 1.33 -11.15
CA ASN A 30 -12.83 0.52 -11.79
C ASN A 30 -12.22 -0.78 -12.37
N PRO A 31 -12.32 -1.96 -11.71
CA PRO A 31 -11.75 -3.18 -12.26
C PRO A 31 -12.57 -3.72 -13.43
N GLU A 32 -13.87 -3.39 -13.51
CA GLU A 32 -14.81 -3.93 -14.50
C GLU A 32 -14.70 -3.25 -15.87
N GLU A 33 -14.44 -1.94 -15.94
CA GLU A 33 -14.10 -1.25 -17.20
C GLU A 33 -12.65 -1.48 -17.63
N SER A 34 -11.78 -1.92 -16.73
CA SER A 34 -10.46 -2.38 -17.11
C SER A 34 -10.65 -3.68 -17.89
N LYS A 35 -10.54 -3.62 -19.23
CA LYS A 35 -10.54 -4.77 -20.16
C LYS A 35 -9.35 -5.72 -19.93
N VAL A 36 -8.93 -5.95 -18.69
CA VAL A 36 -7.67 -6.61 -18.37
C VAL A 36 -7.91 -7.65 -17.28
N LYS A 37 -8.16 -8.89 -17.71
CA LYS A 37 -8.28 -10.06 -16.82
C LYS A 37 -6.93 -10.27 -16.12
N LEU A 38 -6.87 -10.12 -14.80
CA LEU A 38 -5.67 -10.29 -13.95
C LEU A 38 -4.85 -11.55 -14.27
N TYR A 39 -5.51 -12.65 -14.64
CA TYR A 39 -4.87 -13.91 -15.00
C TYR A 39 -4.10 -13.84 -16.35
N GLY A 40 -4.63 -13.11 -17.33
CA GLY A 40 -3.95 -12.89 -18.62
C GLY A 40 -2.83 -11.84 -18.55
N ILE A 41 -2.91 -10.92 -17.57
CA ILE A 41 -1.88 -9.91 -17.30
C ILE A 41 -0.57 -10.55 -16.87
N LEU A 42 -0.62 -11.54 -15.98
CA LEU A 42 0.57 -12.23 -15.47
C LEU A 42 1.24 -13.12 -16.54
N GLN A 43 0.46 -13.70 -17.45
CA GLN A 43 0.97 -14.61 -18.49
C GLN A 43 1.80 -13.88 -19.56
N GLY A 44 1.63 -12.57 -19.73
CA GLY A 44 2.39 -11.72 -20.65
C GLY A 44 3.50 -10.88 -20.00
N MET A 45 3.77 -11.06 -18.70
CA MET A 45 4.78 -10.27 -17.99
C MET A 45 6.20 -10.81 -18.18
N SER A 46 7.14 -9.89 -18.37
CA SER A 46 8.56 -10.22 -18.38
C SER A 46 9.05 -10.58 -16.98
N ASN A 47 10.12 -11.37 -16.87
CA ASN A 47 10.72 -11.73 -15.58
C ASN A 47 11.03 -10.50 -14.70
N ARG A 48 11.37 -9.35 -15.31
CA ARG A 48 11.65 -8.11 -14.58
C ARG A 48 10.40 -7.51 -13.92
N GLU A 49 9.27 -7.59 -14.60
CA GLU A 49 7.97 -7.11 -14.10
C GLU A 49 7.47 -8.00 -12.96
N ILE A 50 7.61 -9.32 -13.12
CA ILE A 50 7.30 -10.31 -12.07
C ILE A 50 8.14 -10.03 -10.83
N ILE A 51 9.47 -9.89 -10.98
CA ILE A 51 10.37 -9.59 -9.85
C ILE A 51 9.98 -8.27 -9.17
N SER A 52 9.62 -7.24 -9.94
CA SER A 52 9.22 -5.97 -9.35
C SER A 52 7.91 -6.03 -8.56
N ILE A 53 6.90 -6.76 -9.07
CA ILE A 53 5.65 -7.01 -8.34
C ILE A 53 5.95 -7.79 -7.06
N SER A 54 6.77 -8.83 -7.13
CA SER A 54 7.17 -9.60 -5.97
C SER A 54 7.88 -8.73 -4.93
N CYS A 55 8.81 -7.86 -5.32
CA CYS A 55 9.44 -6.90 -4.41
C CYS A 55 8.43 -5.96 -3.75
N SER A 56 7.45 -5.46 -4.50
CA SER A 56 6.38 -4.62 -3.95
C SER A 56 5.50 -5.38 -2.94
N ILE A 57 5.14 -6.64 -3.23
CA ILE A 57 4.36 -7.50 -2.33
C ILE A 57 5.15 -7.81 -1.07
N ILE A 58 6.42 -8.21 -1.20
CA ILE A 58 7.30 -8.51 -0.06
C ILE A 58 7.45 -7.27 0.82
N SER A 59 7.70 -6.10 0.23
CA SER A 59 7.81 -4.83 0.96
C SER A 59 6.52 -4.48 1.71
N TYR A 60 5.36 -4.67 1.07
CA TYR A 60 4.04 -4.46 1.69
C TYR A 60 3.79 -5.39 2.88
N VAL A 61 3.98 -6.71 2.70
CA VAL A 61 3.77 -7.70 3.76
C VAL A 61 4.73 -7.44 4.92
N PHE A 62 5.98 -7.12 4.62
CA PHE A 62 6.98 -6.81 5.64
C PHE A 62 6.61 -5.55 6.43
N MET A 63 6.14 -4.48 5.79
CA MET A 63 5.68 -3.27 6.49
C MET A 63 4.45 -3.53 7.37
N ILE A 64 3.51 -4.35 6.91
CA ILE A 64 2.36 -4.77 7.74
C ILE A 64 2.84 -5.57 8.96
N TYR A 65 3.79 -6.48 8.76
CA TYR A 65 4.37 -7.26 9.84
C TYR A 65 5.01 -6.36 10.91
N LEU A 66 5.84 -5.40 10.50
CA LEU A 66 6.47 -4.44 11.43
C LEU A 66 5.43 -3.66 12.23
N MET A 67 4.37 -3.19 11.55
CA MET A 67 3.27 -2.45 12.16
C MET A 67 2.47 -3.32 13.15
N ALA A 68 2.09 -4.54 12.76
CA ALA A 68 1.25 -5.42 13.57
C ALA A 68 2.00 -6.03 14.75
N SER A 69 3.31 -6.25 14.63
CA SER A 69 4.16 -6.75 15.70
C SER A 69 4.73 -5.64 16.60
N PHE A 70 4.42 -4.38 16.32
CA PHE A 70 4.95 -3.22 17.07
C PHE A 70 6.48 -3.28 17.23
N ILE A 71 7.18 -3.62 16.14
CA ILE A 71 8.64 -3.71 16.14
C ILE A 71 9.22 -2.31 15.98
N ASP A 72 10.22 -1.98 16.80
CA ASP A 72 10.89 -0.71 16.65
C ASP A 72 11.67 -0.62 15.32
N LEU A 73 11.62 0.58 14.73
CA LEU A 73 12.23 0.87 13.45
C LEU A 73 13.71 1.18 13.61
N ASP A 74 14.53 0.16 13.38
CA ASP A 74 15.99 0.29 13.28
C ASP A 74 16.41 0.72 11.86
N ILE A 75 17.62 1.28 11.75
CA ILE A 75 18.21 1.76 10.50
C ILE A 75 18.33 0.63 9.46
N TYR A 76 18.60 -0.60 9.89
CA TYR A 76 18.67 -1.76 9.00
C TYR A 76 17.31 -2.09 8.36
N ILE A 77 16.23 -2.01 9.15
CA ILE A 77 14.86 -2.23 8.67
C ILE A 77 14.50 -1.16 7.64
N ALA A 78 14.82 0.10 7.92
CA ALA A 78 14.59 1.21 6.99
C ALA A 78 15.36 1.01 5.67
N ILE A 79 16.63 0.61 5.74
CA ILE A 79 17.45 0.32 4.56
C ILE A 79 16.83 -0.81 3.71
N ILE A 80 16.39 -1.91 4.33
CA ILE A 80 15.78 -3.04 3.62
C ILE A 80 14.52 -2.61 2.86
N VAL A 81 13.63 -1.87 3.51
CA VAL A 81 12.36 -1.41 2.90
C VAL A 81 12.62 -0.45 1.75
N LEU A 82 13.53 0.52 1.93
CA LEU A 82 13.90 1.47 0.89
C LEU A 82 14.60 0.76 -0.27
N PHE A 83 15.46 -0.22 0.00
CA PHE A 83 16.12 -1.03 -1.01
C PHE A 83 15.12 -1.83 -1.85
N LEU A 84 14.15 -2.51 -1.23
CA LEU A 84 13.08 -3.23 -1.95
C LEU A 84 12.26 -2.28 -2.83
N THR A 85 11.96 -1.08 -2.33
CA THR A 85 11.24 -0.03 -3.09
C THR A 85 12.07 0.44 -4.30
N LEU A 86 13.38 0.63 -4.11
CA LEU A 86 14.32 1.05 -5.15
C LEU A 86 14.46 -0.02 -6.25
N VAL A 87 14.65 -1.27 -5.86
CA VAL A 87 14.74 -2.42 -6.78
C VAL A 87 13.47 -2.50 -7.63
N SER A 88 12.29 -2.45 -6.99
CA SER A 88 11.00 -2.48 -7.69
C SER A 88 10.88 -1.34 -8.72
N GLY A 89 11.27 -0.11 -8.36
CA GLY A 89 11.20 1.05 -9.26
C GLY A 89 12.17 0.99 -10.44
N ILE A 90 13.42 0.56 -10.22
CA ILE A 90 14.45 0.50 -11.28
C ILE A 90 14.11 -0.56 -12.33
N LEU A 91 13.60 -1.73 -11.91
CA LEU A 91 13.25 -2.84 -12.79
C LEU A 91 12.23 -2.46 -13.86
N ILE A 92 11.33 -1.52 -13.54
CA ILE A 92 10.26 -1.03 -14.44
C ILE A 92 10.69 0.22 -15.21
N LYS A 93 11.89 0.76 -14.97
CA LYS A 93 12.32 2.08 -15.45
C LYS A 93 11.28 3.17 -15.12
N ASN A 94 10.71 3.11 -13.92
CA ASN A 94 9.71 4.07 -13.50
C ASN A 94 10.37 5.46 -13.34
N LYS A 95 9.97 6.46 -14.13
CA LYS A 95 10.52 7.82 -14.02
C LYS A 95 10.26 8.48 -12.66
N LYS A 96 9.36 7.94 -11.84
CA LYS A 96 8.97 8.48 -10.54
C LYS A 96 9.54 7.68 -9.34
N VAL A 97 10.58 6.86 -9.52
CA VAL A 97 11.22 6.09 -8.43
C VAL A 97 11.54 6.95 -7.20
N ILE A 98 12.06 8.17 -7.41
CA ILE A 98 12.42 9.08 -6.31
C ILE A 98 11.19 9.44 -5.46
N ILE A 99 10.03 9.66 -6.09
CA ILE A 99 8.78 9.98 -5.38
C ILE A 99 8.32 8.76 -4.59
N ASP A 100 8.41 7.56 -5.17
CA ASP A 100 8.02 6.32 -4.49
C ASP A 100 8.94 6.01 -3.29
N LEU A 101 10.23 6.37 -3.35
CA LEU A 101 11.16 6.28 -2.21
C LEU A 101 10.80 7.25 -1.09
N VAL A 102 10.49 8.51 -1.40
CA VAL A 102 10.06 9.49 -0.41
C VAL A 102 8.76 9.04 0.27
N LEU A 103 7.79 8.55 -0.50
CA LEU A 103 6.53 8.00 0.01
C LEU A 103 6.78 6.79 0.93
N SER A 104 7.71 5.91 0.57
CA SER A 104 8.14 4.77 1.39
C SER A 104 8.77 5.23 2.72
N ALA A 105 9.64 6.25 2.68
CA ALA A 105 10.21 6.85 3.90
C ALA A 105 9.13 7.46 4.82
N ILE A 106 8.13 8.15 4.27
CA ILE A 106 6.98 8.66 5.04
C ILE A 106 6.20 7.51 5.68
N SER A 107 6.07 6.38 4.97
CA SER A 107 5.41 5.17 5.50
C SER A 107 6.13 4.64 6.73
N LEU A 108 7.46 4.59 6.68
CA LEU A 108 8.31 4.17 7.79
C LEU A 108 8.15 5.09 9.00
N VAL A 109 8.13 6.41 8.79
CA VAL A 109 7.85 7.37 9.87
C VAL A 109 6.49 7.08 10.52
N GLY A 110 5.47 6.77 9.72
CA GLY A 110 4.16 6.36 10.23
C GLY A 110 4.22 5.09 11.08
N ILE A 111 4.98 4.07 10.67
CA ILE A 111 5.18 2.84 11.45
C ILE A 111 5.90 3.14 12.78
N LYS A 112 6.90 4.03 12.78
CA LYS A 112 7.57 4.47 14.02
C LYS A 112 6.60 5.18 14.97
N VAL A 113 5.67 5.99 14.43
CA VAL A 113 4.62 6.62 15.24
C VAL A 113 3.70 5.58 15.88
N VAL A 114 3.30 4.53 15.14
CA VAL A 114 2.52 3.40 15.70
C VAL A 114 3.26 2.75 16.86
N TYR A 115 4.56 2.47 16.69
CA TYR A 115 5.39 1.90 17.75
C TYR A 115 5.44 2.82 18.99
N LEU A 116 5.70 4.12 18.81
CA LEU A 116 5.78 5.07 19.94
C LEU A 116 4.46 5.19 20.71
N ILE A 117 3.33 5.22 20.00
CA ILE A 117 2.00 5.25 20.65
C ILE A 117 1.78 3.97 21.44
N HIS A 118 2.11 2.80 20.86
CA HIS A 118 1.99 1.53 21.54
C HIS A 118 2.90 1.42 22.78
N ASP A 119 4.16 1.84 22.66
CA ASP A 119 5.13 1.83 23.75
C ASP A 119 4.67 2.73 24.92
N TYR A 120 4.17 3.93 24.61
CA TYR A 120 3.59 4.83 25.61
C TYR A 120 2.37 4.21 26.32
N ILE A 121 1.47 3.55 25.57
CA ILE A 121 0.28 2.89 26.13
C ILE A 121 0.68 1.82 27.14
N ILE A 122 1.70 1.01 26.82
CA ILE A 122 2.16 -0.08 27.69
C ILE A 122 2.94 0.45 28.91
N ASN A 123 3.85 1.40 28.71
CA ASN A 123 4.83 1.77 29.73
C ASN A 123 4.39 2.91 30.65
N GLU A 124 3.57 3.85 30.16
CA GLU A 124 3.19 5.03 30.94
C GLU A 124 1.72 5.00 31.36
N TYR A 125 0.80 4.92 30.40
CA TYR A 125 -0.62 5.08 30.72
C TYR A 125 -1.56 4.44 29.68
N MET A 126 -2.35 3.48 30.15
CA MET A 126 -3.41 2.83 29.37
C MET A 126 -4.65 3.73 29.26
N ASP A 127 -4.60 4.75 28.40
CA ASP A 127 -5.77 5.55 28.03
C ASP A 127 -6.54 4.94 26.84
N MET A 128 -7.85 4.82 26.99
CA MET A 128 -8.77 4.41 25.93
C MET A 128 -8.69 5.31 24.69
N TRP A 129 -8.45 6.62 24.86
CA TRP A 129 -8.30 7.56 23.74
C TRP A 129 -7.02 7.32 22.95
N MET A 130 -5.92 6.95 23.62
CA MET A 130 -4.66 6.58 22.99
C MET A 130 -4.78 5.27 22.22
N LEU A 131 -5.49 4.29 22.78
CA LEU A 131 -5.77 3.03 22.09
C LEU A 131 -6.64 3.24 20.85
N LEU A 132 -7.66 4.11 20.93
CA LEU A 132 -8.45 4.52 19.78
C LEU A 132 -7.59 5.17 18.69
N LEU A 133 -6.69 6.09 19.08
CA LEU A 133 -5.75 6.75 18.18
C LEU A 133 -4.84 5.72 17.50
N LEU A 134 -4.28 4.77 18.25
CA LEU A 134 -3.42 3.71 17.71
C LEU A 134 -4.14 2.93 16.60
N VAL A 135 -5.36 2.47 16.86
CA VAL A 135 -6.16 1.72 15.88
C VAL A 135 -6.43 2.55 14.62
N PHE A 136 -6.70 3.85 14.75
CA PHE A 136 -6.90 4.71 13.59
C PHE A 136 -5.64 4.95 12.78
N VAL A 137 -4.51 5.19 13.43
CA VAL A 137 -3.23 5.36 12.73
C VAL A 137 -2.86 4.07 12.00
N MET A 138 -3.04 2.90 12.63
CA MET A 138 -2.82 1.60 11.99
C MET A 138 -3.75 1.37 10.80
N LEU A 139 -5.05 1.67 10.92
CA LEU A 139 -6.00 1.55 9.80
C LEU A 139 -5.63 2.47 8.64
N PHE A 140 -5.30 3.73 8.93
CA PHE A 140 -4.90 4.69 7.91
C PHE A 140 -3.62 4.24 7.18
N LEU A 141 -2.61 3.79 7.93
CA LEU A 141 -1.38 3.23 7.37
C LEU A 141 -1.64 1.97 6.53
N PHE A 142 -2.46 1.05 7.02
CA PHE A 142 -2.83 -0.15 6.29
C PHE A 142 -3.47 0.18 4.93
N LEU A 143 -4.41 1.12 4.91
CA LEU A 143 -5.05 1.56 3.66
C LEU A 143 -4.08 2.25 2.72
N TYR A 144 -3.20 3.09 3.26
CA TYR A 144 -2.18 3.78 2.49
C TYR A 144 -1.14 2.81 1.87
N LEU A 145 -0.69 1.81 2.64
CA LEU A 145 0.18 0.74 2.16
C LEU A 145 -0.51 -0.09 1.08
N SER A 146 -1.79 -0.43 1.26
CA SER A 146 -2.60 -1.16 0.28
C SER A 146 -2.75 -0.38 -1.03
N TYR A 147 -3.03 0.94 -0.93
CA TYR A 147 -3.09 1.84 -2.07
C TYR A 147 -1.75 1.89 -2.83
N THR A 148 -0.63 1.97 -2.10
CA THR A 148 0.70 1.99 -2.68
C THR A 148 1.03 0.70 -3.42
N LEU A 149 0.67 -0.45 -2.85
CA LEU A 149 0.80 -1.75 -3.52
C LEU A 149 0.02 -1.80 -4.83
N LEU A 150 -1.27 -1.44 -4.80
CA LEU A 150 -2.13 -1.44 -5.98
C LEU A 150 -1.62 -0.46 -7.06
N LYS A 151 -1.14 0.72 -6.65
CA LYS A 151 -0.51 1.70 -7.54
C LYS A 151 0.74 1.11 -8.19
N ASN A 152 1.61 0.44 -7.43
CA ASN A 152 2.83 -0.17 -7.96
C ASN A 152 2.51 -1.30 -8.95
N ILE A 153 1.58 -2.20 -8.61
CA ILE A 153 1.10 -3.25 -9.52
C ILE A 153 0.56 -2.61 -10.81
N LYS A 154 -0.31 -1.61 -10.71
CA LYS A 154 -0.85 -0.90 -11.88
C LYS A 154 0.25 -0.28 -12.75
N ASN A 155 1.28 0.31 -12.15
CA ASN A 155 2.42 0.87 -12.87
C ASN A 155 3.21 -0.21 -13.62
N VAL A 156 3.41 -1.38 -13.01
CA VAL A 156 4.05 -2.54 -13.68
C VAL A 156 3.21 -2.97 -14.88
N VAL A 157 1.90 -3.11 -14.69
CA VAL A 157 0.96 -3.55 -15.73
C VAL A 157 0.95 -2.59 -16.91
N ILE A 158 0.97 -1.27 -16.68
CA ILE A 158 1.01 -0.26 -17.75
C ILE A 158 2.37 -0.25 -18.46
N ALA A 159 3.46 -0.49 -17.73
CA ALA A 159 4.80 -0.56 -18.31
C ALA A 159 5.00 -1.79 -19.21
N ASN A 160 4.20 -2.84 -19.00
CA ASN A 160 4.23 -4.02 -19.84
C ASN A 160 3.81 -3.69 -21.28
N LYS A 161 4.78 -3.86 -22.19
CA LYS A 161 4.71 -3.52 -23.62
C LYS A 161 3.61 -4.30 -24.36
N TYR A 162 3.11 -5.42 -23.81
CA TYR A 162 2.07 -6.24 -24.43
C TYR A 162 0.67 -5.61 -24.40
N ILE A 163 0.33 -4.78 -23.41
CA ILE A 163 -0.95 -4.02 -23.43
C ILE A 163 -0.93 -2.93 -24.52
N ARG A 164 0.27 -2.48 -24.93
CA ARG A 164 0.42 -1.48 -26.01
C ARG A 164 0.36 -2.07 -27.42
N LYS A 165 0.57 -3.38 -27.60
CA LYS A 165 0.57 -4.03 -28.92
C LYS A 165 -0.75 -4.70 -29.30
N GLY A 166 -1.62 -5.01 -28.34
CA GLY A 166 -2.93 -5.61 -28.60
C GLY A 166 -4.00 -4.69 -29.20
N GLY A 167 -3.69 -3.41 -29.45
CA GLY A 167 -4.61 -2.46 -30.10
C GLY A 167 -4.13 -1.90 -31.44
N ASN A 168 -2.93 -2.25 -31.91
CA ASN A 168 -2.34 -1.64 -33.12
C ASN A 168 -1.85 -2.67 -34.16
N HIS A 169 -2.06 -3.97 -33.94
CA HIS A 169 -1.68 -5.01 -34.89
C HIS A 169 -2.86 -5.68 -35.60
N GLU A 170 -4.11 -5.46 -35.17
CA GLU A 170 -5.27 -6.05 -35.87
C GLU A 170 -5.66 -5.31 -37.16
N ASP A 171 -5.19 -4.08 -37.38
CA ASP A 171 -5.51 -3.28 -38.58
C ASP A 171 -4.46 -3.34 -39.71
N LYS A 172 -3.41 -4.18 -39.60
CA LYS A 172 -2.35 -4.26 -40.64
C LYS A 172 -2.21 -5.61 -41.34
N GLU A 173 -3.03 -6.60 -41.01
CA GLU A 173 -3.07 -7.89 -41.73
C GLU A 173 -4.33 -8.05 -42.60
N ARG A 174 -5.12 -6.98 -42.78
CA ARG A 174 -6.24 -6.91 -43.74
C ARG A 174 -6.10 -5.70 -44.66
N SER A 175 -5.08 -5.67 -45.50
CA SER A 175 -5.05 -4.88 -46.73
C SER A 175 -4.16 -5.55 -47.77
#